data_AF-A0A6J6FJQ6-F1
#
_entry.id   AF-A0A6J6FJQ6-F1
#
_cell.length_a   1.000
_cell.length_b   1.000
_cell.length_c   1.000
_cell.angle_alpha   90.00
_cell.angle_beta   90.00
_cell.angle_gamma   90.00
#
_symmetry.space_group_name_H-M   'P 1'
#
loop_
_entity.id
_entity.type
_entity.pdbx_description
1 polymer ?
#
loop_
_entity_poly.entity_id
_entity_poly.type
_entity_poly.pdbx_seq_one_letter_code
_entity_poly.pdbx_strand_id
1 'polypeptide(L)'
;MLVIGVGIGLLMQTLSIASQNAVESKHIGVATSSSTFFRQIGGTLGTAVLFSVLFGRIPEALAEVFSRPETRDAIETALRNPDIANDPANEGIITLFSGAAKNPDSLSGALSGDTSFLNGASPELTAPFVEGFAASAQSVYIVAMVIAGISFVMSWFIKTQPLREKSAMEENLEAQAAAAL
;
A
#
# COMPACT_ATOMS: atom_id res chain seq x y z
N MET A 1 10.11 -5.34 10.12
CA MET A 1 9.58 -6.15 9.01
C MET A 1 9.45 -7.63 9.34
N LEU A 2 10.44 -8.27 9.97
CA LEU A 2 10.36 -9.71 10.32
C LEU A 2 9.18 -10.06 11.24
N VAL A 3 8.98 -9.33 12.33
CA VAL A 3 7.89 -9.58 13.30
C VAL A 3 6.50 -9.44 12.65
N ILE A 4 6.30 -8.36 11.88
CA ILE A 4 5.04 -8.11 11.16
C ILE A 4 4.82 -9.19 10.08
N GLY A 5 5.87 -9.55 9.32
CA GLY A 5 5.78 -10.56 8.27
C GLY A 5 5.41 -11.94 8.80
N VAL A 6 6.00 -12.37 9.93
CA VAL A 6 5.64 -13.62 10.61
C VAL A 6 4.20 -13.56 11.13
N GLY A 7 3.81 -12.43 11.73
CA GLY A 7 2.44 -12.24 12.23
C GLY A 7 1.38 -12.34 11.15
N ILE A 8 1.54 -11.60 10.04
CA ILE A 8 0.61 -11.65 8.89
C ILE A 8 0.60 -13.06 8.26
N GLY A 9 1.77 -13.69 8.16
CA GLY A 9 1.90 -15.05 7.66
C GLY A 9 1.04 -16.04 8.45
N LEU A 10 1.14 -16.03 9.78
CA LEU A 10 0.39 -16.95 10.64
C LEU A 10 -1.14 -16.69 10.65
N LEU A 11 -1.57 -15.45 10.43
CA LEU A 11 -2.99 -15.08 10.41
C LEU A 11 -3.75 -15.72 9.24
N MET A 12 -3.11 -15.95 8.09
CA MET A 12 -3.79 -16.53 6.92
C MET A 12 -4.27 -17.96 7.20
N GLN A 13 -3.45 -18.76 7.88
CA GLN A 13 -3.73 -20.16 8.18
C GLN A 13 -4.83 -20.25 9.25
N THR A 14 -4.75 -19.45 10.30
CA THR A 14 -5.72 -19.50 11.40
C THR A 14 -7.12 -19.06 10.95
N LEU A 15 -7.23 -18.01 10.14
CA LEU A 15 -8.52 -17.55 9.60
C LEU A 15 -9.16 -18.58 8.66
N SER A 16 -8.37 -19.25 7.83
CA SER A 16 -8.87 -20.29 6.91
C SER A 16 -9.43 -21.48 7.68
N ILE A 17 -8.72 -21.96 8.70
CA ILE A 17 -9.19 -23.08 9.55
C ILE A 17 -10.45 -22.68 10.33
N ALA A 18 -10.50 -21.45 10.85
CA ALA A 18 -11.69 -20.94 11.53
C ALA A 18 -12.93 -20.90 10.59
N SER A 19 -12.76 -20.42 9.35
CA SER A 19 -13.82 -20.38 8.33
C SER A 19 -14.32 -21.77 7.95
N GLN A 20 -13.40 -22.73 7.79
CA GLN A 20 -13.75 -24.13 7.47
C GLN A 20 -14.45 -24.82 8.64
N ASN A 21 -14.07 -24.54 9.89
CA ASN A 21 -14.71 -25.09 11.08
C ASN A 21 -16.11 -24.53 11.35
N ALA A 22 -16.44 -23.36 10.79
CA ALA A 22 -17.75 -22.73 10.96
C ALA A 22 -18.85 -23.34 10.07
N VAL A 23 -18.53 -24.30 9.19
CA VAL A 23 -19.46 -24.92 8.25
C VAL A 23 -19.43 -26.45 8.30
N GLU A 24 -20.53 -27.09 7.88
CA GLU A 24 -20.60 -28.55 7.72
C GLU A 24 -19.63 -29.06 6.64
N SER A 25 -19.18 -30.33 6.74
CA SER A 25 -18.19 -30.94 5.83
C SER A 25 -18.52 -30.75 4.35
N LYS A 26 -19.80 -30.86 3.99
CA LYS A 26 -20.30 -30.68 2.61
C LYS A 26 -20.15 -29.25 2.06
N HIS A 27 -19.90 -28.25 2.91
CA HIS A 27 -19.82 -26.83 2.56
C HIS A 27 -18.41 -26.23 2.68
N ILE A 28 -17.40 -27.02 3.04
CA ILE A 28 -16.00 -26.55 3.18
C ILE A 28 -15.48 -25.87 1.89
N GLY A 29 -15.87 -26.39 0.71
CA GLY A 29 -15.52 -25.78 -0.58
C GLY A 29 -16.11 -24.39 -0.80
N VAL A 30 -17.35 -24.16 -0.34
CA VAL A 30 -18.00 -22.85 -0.37
C VAL A 30 -17.31 -21.89 0.59
N ALA A 31 -17.05 -22.32 1.84
CA ALA A 31 -16.36 -21.49 2.84
C ALA A 31 -14.96 -21.03 2.36
N THR A 32 -14.20 -21.93 1.76
CA THR A 32 -12.85 -21.64 1.21
C THR A 32 -12.93 -20.66 0.03
N SER A 33 -13.89 -20.87 -0.88
CA SER A 33 -14.08 -20.01 -2.05
C SER A 33 -14.57 -18.61 -1.66
N SER A 34 -15.53 -18.51 -0.75
CA SER A 34 -16.01 -17.24 -0.20
C SER A 34 -14.89 -16.47 0.49
N SER A 35 -14.08 -17.15 1.31
CA SER A 35 -12.93 -16.50 1.99
C SER A 35 -11.92 -15.96 0.97
N THR A 36 -11.66 -16.70 -0.11
CA THR A 36 -10.76 -16.25 -1.19
C THR A 36 -11.35 -15.06 -1.95
N PHE A 37 -12.63 -15.11 -2.28
CA PHE A 37 -13.35 -14.04 -2.96
C PHE A 37 -13.32 -12.73 -2.17
N PHE A 38 -13.68 -12.76 -0.89
CA PHE A 38 -13.62 -11.57 -0.03
C PHE A 38 -12.20 -11.05 0.14
N ARG A 39 -11.19 -11.92 0.19
CA ARG A 39 -9.79 -11.51 0.23
C ARG A 39 -9.36 -10.80 -1.07
N GLN A 40 -9.81 -11.27 -2.24
CA GLN A 40 -9.52 -10.60 -3.50
C GLN A 40 -10.18 -9.22 -3.57
N ILE A 41 -11.45 -9.11 -3.17
CA ILE A 41 -12.14 -7.82 -3.08
C ILE A 41 -11.45 -6.89 -2.08
N GLY A 42 -11.08 -7.40 -0.91
CA GLY A 42 -10.35 -6.64 0.11
C GLY A 42 -8.98 -6.19 -0.41
N GLY A 43 -8.30 -7.02 -1.20
CA GLY A 43 -7.03 -6.68 -1.84
C GLY A 43 -7.17 -5.52 -2.81
N THR A 44 -8.12 -5.57 -3.74
CA THR A 44 -8.32 -4.51 -4.75
C THR A 44 -8.82 -3.21 -4.13
N LEU A 45 -9.78 -3.30 -3.21
CA LEU A 45 -10.31 -2.14 -2.49
C LEU A 45 -9.23 -1.51 -1.60
N GLY A 46 -8.45 -2.33 -0.90
CA GLY A 46 -7.33 -1.89 -0.09
C GLY A 46 -6.31 -1.12 -0.92
N THR A 47 -5.86 -1.67 -2.06
CA THR A 47 -4.91 -0.97 -2.93
C THR A 47 -5.48 0.33 -3.49
N ALA A 48 -6.75 0.35 -3.87
CA ALA A 48 -7.41 1.56 -4.39
C ALA A 48 -7.45 2.68 -3.33
N VAL A 49 -7.81 2.35 -2.08
CA VAL A 49 -7.82 3.32 -0.98
C VAL A 49 -6.41 3.84 -0.70
N LEU A 50 -5.42 2.95 -0.59
CA LEU A 50 -4.04 3.36 -0.30
C LEU A 50 -3.45 4.22 -1.44
N PHE A 51 -3.72 3.90 -2.71
CA PHE A 51 -3.31 4.74 -3.83
C PHE A 51 -4.05 6.07 -3.88
N SER A 52 -5.35 6.09 -3.58
CA SER A 52 -6.11 7.34 -3.50
C SER A 52 -5.53 8.27 -2.45
N VAL A 53 -5.13 7.75 -1.29
CA VAL A 53 -4.43 8.52 -0.25
C VAL A 53 -3.07 8.99 -0.75
N LEU A 54 -2.26 8.09 -1.33
CA LEU A 54 -0.92 8.44 -1.82
C LEU A 54 -0.98 9.58 -2.84
N PHE A 55 -1.77 9.43 -3.90
CA PHE A 55 -1.89 10.42 -4.96
C PHE A 55 -2.56 11.72 -4.49
N GLY A 56 -3.46 11.64 -3.50
CA GLY A 56 -4.01 12.83 -2.85
C GLY A 56 -2.99 13.62 -2.02
N ARG A 57 -1.96 12.95 -1.48
CA ARG A 57 -0.98 13.55 -0.57
C ARG A 57 0.32 14.01 -1.22
N ILE A 58 0.68 13.46 -2.37
CA ILE A 58 1.88 13.86 -3.13
C ILE A 58 1.97 15.39 -3.35
N PRO A 59 0.91 16.09 -3.81
CA PRO A 59 0.98 17.53 -4.06
C PRO A 59 1.35 18.34 -2.81
N GLU A 60 0.71 18.02 -1.68
CA GLU A 60 0.93 18.68 -0.40
C GLU A 60 2.35 18.43 0.12
N ALA A 61 2.81 17.17 0.07
CA ALA A 61 4.12 16.77 0.56
C ALA A 61 5.26 17.42 -0.25
N LEU A 62 5.10 17.51 -1.58
CA LEU A 62 6.08 18.20 -2.42
C LEU A 62 6.08 19.70 -2.14
N ALA A 63 4.91 20.36 -2.11
CA ALA A 63 4.83 21.77 -1.79
C ALA A 63 5.52 22.09 -0.44
N GLU A 64 5.36 21.22 0.56
CA GLU A 64 6.05 21.32 1.83
C GLU A 64 7.57 21.24 1.67
N VAL A 65 8.10 20.19 1.02
CA VAL A 65 9.56 20.01 0.81
C VAL A 65 10.16 21.20 0.05
N PHE A 66 9.53 21.65 -1.03
CA PHE A 66 10.01 22.80 -1.82
C PHE A 66 9.88 24.16 -1.13
N SER A 67 9.06 24.26 -0.07
CA SER A 67 8.98 25.45 0.77
C SER A 67 10.13 25.55 1.77
N ARG A 68 10.84 24.45 2.04
CA ARG A 68 11.93 24.40 3.03
C ARG A 68 13.13 25.22 2.54
N PRO A 69 13.74 26.06 3.40
CA PRO A 69 14.94 26.82 3.05
C PRO A 69 16.09 25.93 2.59
N GLU A 70 16.33 24.80 3.26
CA GLU A 70 17.40 23.85 2.95
C GLU A 70 17.31 23.31 1.53
N THR A 71 16.09 22.98 1.07
CA THR A 71 15.83 22.49 -0.27
C THR A 71 16.10 23.56 -1.32
N ARG A 72 15.74 24.81 -1.03
CA ARG A 72 16.01 25.94 -1.94
C ARG A 72 17.50 26.23 -2.05
N ASP A 73 18.22 26.21 -0.92
CA ASP A 73 19.67 26.41 -0.88
C ASP A 73 20.41 25.28 -1.63
N ALA A 74 19.94 24.03 -1.49
CA ALA A 74 20.49 22.89 -2.21
C ALA A 74 20.29 23.00 -3.73
N ILE A 75 19.09 23.40 -4.17
CA ILE A 75 18.80 23.64 -5.60
C ILE A 75 19.64 24.80 -6.14
N GLU A 76 19.76 25.90 -5.39
CA GLU A 76 20.59 27.04 -5.81
C GLU A 76 22.06 26.63 -5.93
N THR A 77 22.57 25.85 -4.98
CA THR A 77 23.94 25.33 -5.01
C THR A 77 24.17 24.41 -6.21
N ALA A 78 23.21 23.54 -6.52
CA ALA A 78 23.26 22.67 -7.69
C ALA A 78 23.25 23.47 -9.00
N LEU A 79 22.44 24.53 -9.09
CA LEU A 79 22.36 25.42 -10.27
C LEU A 79 23.60 26.29 -10.46
N ARG A 80 24.41 26.51 -9.41
CA ARG A 80 25.70 27.20 -9.52
C ARG A 80 26.77 26.32 -10.17
N ASN A 81 26.60 25.00 -10.18
CA ASN A 81 27.52 24.10 -10.84
C ASN A 81 27.27 24.12 -12.37
N PRO A 82 28.24 24.58 -13.19
CA PRO A 82 28.07 24.65 -14.64
C PRO A 82 27.85 23.29 -15.30
N ASP A 83 28.32 22.19 -14.71
CA ASP A 83 28.08 20.84 -15.24
C ASP A 83 26.62 20.41 -15.08
N ILE A 84 25.95 20.85 -14.01
CA ILE A 84 24.54 20.54 -13.74
C ILE A 84 23.63 21.51 -14.51
N ALA A 85 23.98 22.80 -14.54
CA ALA A 85 23.17 23.84 -15.16
C ALA A 85 23.11 23.74 -16.70
N ASN A 86 24.16 23.20 -17.34
CA ASN A 86 24.24 23.08 -18.80
C ASN A 86 23.92 21.68 -19.33
N ASP A 87 23.56 20.74 -18.45
CA ASP A 87 23.20 19.38 -18.88
C ASP A 87 21.80 19.37 -19.54
N PRO A 88 21.67 18.89 -20.80
CA PRO A 88 20.38 18.72 -21.47
C PRO A 88 19.37 17.89 -20.66
N ALA A 89 19.83 16.95 -19.82
CA ALA A 89 18.96 16.15 -18.97
C ALA A 89 18.28 16.96 -17.86
N ASN A 90 18.85 18.10 -17.46
CA ASN A 90 18.34 18.91 -16.36
C ASN A 90 17.39 20.03 -16.85
N GLU A 91 17.32 20.33 -18.14
CA GLU A 91 16.46 21.40 -18.68
C GLU A 91 14.99 21.25 -18.26
N GLY A 92 14.47 20.02 -18.27
CA GLY A 92 13.10 19.70 -17.85
C GLY A 92 12.84 20.02 -16.37
N ILE A 93 13.78 19.69 -15.48
CA ILE A 93 13.64 19.99 -14.05
C ILE A 93 13.81 21.49 -13.78
N ILE A 94 14.77 22.14 -14.45
CA ILE A 94 15.05 23.57 -14.24
C ILE A 94 13.85 24.41 -14.68
N THR A 95 13.24 24.09 -15.82
CA THR A 95 12.00 24.76 -16.28
C THR A 95 10.86 24.53 -15.29
N LEU A 96 10.71 23.32 -14.75
CA LEU A 96 9.72 23.01 -13.74
C LEU A 96 9.96 23.80 -12.44
N PHE A 97 11.20 23.94 -11.97
CA PHE A 97 11.53 24.74 -10.80
C PHE A 97 11.24 26.23 -10.99
N SER A 98 11.51 26.76 -12.18
CA SER A 98 11.15 28.13 -12.52
C SER A 98 9.63 28.35 -12.51
N GLY A 99 8.85 27.33 -12.91
CA GLY A 99 7.39 27.31 -12.82
C GLY A 99 6.88 27.16 -11.39
N ALA A 100 7.49 26.27 -10.61
CA ALA A 100 7.16 26.00 -9.21
C ALA A 100 7.42 27.20 -8.31
N ALA A 101 8.46 28.00 -8.61
CA ALA A 101 8.72 29.27 -7.94
C ALA A 101 7.59 30.29 -8.11
N LYS A 102 6.82 30.20 -9.20
CA LYS A 102 5.67 31.07 -9.48
C LYS A 102 4.36 30.48 -8.96
N ASN A 103 4.16 29.16 -9.10
CA ASN A 103 2.99 28.43 -8.64
C ASN A 103 3.39 27.04 -8.11
N PRO A 104 3.27 26.77 -6.81
CA PRO A 104 3.58 25.45 -6.23
C PRO A 104 2.80 24.29 -6.87
N ASP A 105 1.57 24.55 -7.35
CA ASP A 105 0.71 23.56 -8.00
C ASP A 105 1.21 23.11 -9.39
N SER A 106 2.12 23.85 -10.01
CA SER A 106 2.71 23.43 -11.30
C SER A 106 3.56 22.17 -11.16
N LEU A 107 4.10 21.92 -9.96
CA LEU A 107 4.92 20.76 -9.64
C LEU A 107 4.09 19.48 -9.56
N SER A 108 2.89 19.55 -8.97
CA SER A 108 1.97 18.41 -8.86
C SER A 108 1.35 18.03 -10.20
N GLY A 109 1.02 19.03 -11.02
CA GLY A 109 0.55 18.84 -12.39
C GLY A 109 1.58 18.14 -13.29
N ALA A 110 2.86 18.49 -13.14
CA ALA A 110 3.95 17.88 -13.92
C ALA A 110 4.11 16.37 -13.63
N LEU A 111 3.95 15.96 -12.37
CA LEU A 111 4.06 14.55 -11.96
C LEU A 111 2.85 13.70 -12.37
N SER A 112 1.75 14.33 -12.79
CA SER A 112 0.51 13.63 -13.15
C SER A 112 0.50 13.09 -14.59
N GLY A 113 1.48 13.47 -15.43
CA GLY A 113 1.49 13.11 -16.85
C GLY A 113 2.84 12.62 -17.36
N ASP A 114 3.89 13.44 -17.23
CA ASP A 114 5.20 13.16 -17.82
C ASP A 114 6.30 13.36 -16.78
N THR A 115 6.85 12.24 -16.28
CA THR A 115 7.97 12.22 -15.33
C THR A 115 9.32 12.00 -16.03
N SER A 116 9.36 12.06 -17.37
CA SER A 116 10.59 11.87 -18.14
C SER A 116 11.68 12.89 -17.80
N PHE A 117 11.32 14.06 -17.29
CA PHE A 117 12.25 15.07 -16.80
C PHE A 117 13.12 14.58 -15.63
N LEU A 118 12.69 13.54 -14.90
CA LEU A 118 13.49 12.92 -13.83
C LEU A 118 14.50 11.90 -14.36
N ASN A 119 14.37 11.46 -15.62
CA ASN A 119 15.25 10.44 -16.18
C ASN A 119 16.59 11.03 -16.61
N GLY A 120 17.67 10.59 -15.96
CA GLY A 120 19.03 11.04 -16.26
C GLY A 120 19.38 12.39 -15.66
N ALA A 121 18.46 13.02 -14.91
CA ALA A 121 18.73 14.24 -14.20
C ALA A 121 19.68 14.02 -13.01
N SER A 122 20.35 15.09 -12.60
CA SER A 122 21.28 15.07 -11.48
C SER A 122 20.58 14.66 -10.15
N PRO A 123 21.24 13.87 -9.28
CA PRO A 123 20.69 13.48 -7.99
C PRO A 123 20.29 14.67 -7.10
N GLU A 124 21.03 15.78 -7.21
CA GLU A 124 20.82 17.00 -6.44
C GLU A 124 19.46 17.65 -6.75
N LEU A 125 19.06 17.66 -8.02
CA LEU A 125 17.77 18.20 -8.45
C LEU A 125 16.63 17.19 -8.24
N THR A 126 16.93 15.90 -8.17
CA THR A 126 15.95 14.82 -8.00
C THR A 126 15.63 14.53 -6.53
N ALA A 127 16.57 14.78 -5.61
CA ALA A 127 16.41 14.48 -4.18
C ALA A 127 15.13 15.05 -3.54
N PRO A 128 14.72 16.31 -3.82
CA PRO A 128 13.49 16.87 -3.25
C PRO A 128 12.21 16.13 -3.71
N PHE A 129 12.20 15.62 -4.94
CA PHE A 129 11.09 14.81 -5.44
C PHE A 129 10.99 13.47 -4.72
N VAL A 130 12.14 12.82 -4.51
CA VAL A 130 12.23 11.55 -3.78
C VAL A 130 11.79 11.75 -2.33
N GLU A 131 12.21 12.84 -1.69
CA GLU A 131 11.81 13.17 -0.33
C GLU A 131 10.31 13.45 -0.23
N GLY A 132 9.74 14.27 -1.12
CA GLY A 132 8.30 14.53 -1.15
C GLY A 132 7.48 13.27 -1.41
N PHE A 133 7.95 12.40 -2.31
CA PHE A 133 7.32 11.10 -2.54
C PHE A 133 7.40 10.21 -1.28
N ALA A 134 8.55 10.12 -0.63
CA ALA A 134 8.72 9.36 0.61
C ALA A 134 7.81 9.88 1.75
N ALA A 135 7.72 11.20 1.91
CA ALA A 135 6.83 11.84 2.87
C ALA A 135 5.36 11.54 2.60
N SER A 136 4.94 11.58 1.32
CA SER A 136 3.57 11.20 0.94
C SER A 136 3.28 9.71 1.19
N ALA A 137 4.25 8.82 0.92
CA ALA A 137 4.13 7.40 1.18
C ALA A 137 3.99 7.09 2.68
N GLN A 138 4.56 7.92 3.56
CA GLN A 138 4.39 7.77 5.00
C GLN A 138 2.93 7.90 5.44
N SER A 139 2.15 8.80 4.80
CA SER A 139 0.73 8.98 5.11
C SER A 139 -0.09 7.69 4.92
N VAL A 140 0.31 6.86 3.95
CA VAL A 140 -0.30 5.56 3.65
C VAL A 140 -0.16 4.60 4.83
N TYR A 141 0.96 4.63 5.56
CA TYR A 141 1.17 3.76 6.73
C TYR A 141 0.23 4.09 7.88
N ILE A 142 -0.12 5.36 8.08
CA ILE A 142 -1.08 5.75 9.13
C ILE A 142 -2.46 5.22 8.77
N VAL A 143 -2.90 5.39 7.52
CA VAL A 143 -4.19 4.86 7.07
C VAL A 143 -4.23 3.34 7.17
N ALA A 144 -3.17 2.65 6.74
CA ALA A 144 -3.04 1.21 6.88
C ALA A 144 -3.08 0.76 8.35
N MET A 145 -2.44 1.51 9.26
CA MET A 145 -2.47 1.24 10.70
C MET A 145 -3.88 1.40 11.28
N VAL A 146 -4.64 2.42 10.87
CA VAL A 146 -6.04 2.59 11.29
C VAL A 146 -6.91 1.44 10.78
N ILE A 147 -6.78 1.07 9.50
CA ILE A 147 -7.53 -0.06 8.92
C ILE A 147 -7.18 -1.38 9.64
N ALA A 148 -5.90 -1.60 9.94
CA ALA A 148 -5.45 -2.76 10.70
C ALA A 148 -6.00 -2.75 12.14
N GLY A 149 -6.02 -1.59 12.80
CA GLY A 149 -6.61 -1.42 14.12
C GLY A 149 -8.11 -1.72 14.14
N ILE A 150 -8.86 -1.23 13.16
CA ILE A 150 -10.29 -1.55 13.00
C ILE A 150 -10.47 -3.06 12.78
N SER A 151 -9.68 -3.66 11.89
CA SER A 151 -9.73 -5.09 11.60
C SER A 151 -9.41 -5.93 12.84
N PHE A 152 -8.45 -5.50 13.65
CA PHE A 152 -8.08 -6.12 14.92
C PHE A 152 -9.23 -6.06 15.93
N VAL A 153 -9.87 -4.90 16.09
CA VAL A 153 -11.04 -4.74 16.98
C VAL A 153 -12.22 -5.58 16.49
N MET A 154 -12.50 -5.59 15.18
CA MET A 154 -13.55 -6.42 14.59
C MET A 154 -13.31 -7.92 14.83
N SER A 155 -12.05 -8.36 14.87
CA SER A 155 -11.71 -9.75 15.16
C SER A 155 -12.22 -10.23 16.52
N TRP A 156 -12.37 -9.35 17.52
CA TRP A 156 -12.93 -9.74 18.82
C TRP A 156 -14.44 -10.01 18.80
N PHE A 157 -15.16 -9.53 17.77
CA PHE A 157 -16.58 -9.78 17.62
C PHE A 157 -16.89 -11.08 16.87
N ILE A 158 -15.87 -11.77 16.35
CA ILE A 158 -16.04 -13.06 15.68
C ILE A 158 -16.32 -14.12 16.74
N LYS A 159 -17.58 -14.58 16.80
CA LYS A 159 -18.01 -15.65 17.70
C LYS A 159 -17.38 -16.97 17.28
N THR A 160 -16.51 -17.53 18.12
CA THR A 160 -15.85 -18.81 17.86
C THR A 160 -16.87 -19.94 17.96
N GLN A 161 -17.17 -20.60 16.83
CA GLN A 161 -17.76 -21.94 16.83
C GLN A 161 -16.71 -22.90 17.42
N PRO A 162 -17.07 -23.80 18.36
CA PRO A 162 -16.11 -24.73 18.96
C PRO A 162 -15.42 -25.57 17.89
N LEU A 163 -14.13 -25.88 18.10
CA LEU A 163 -13.36 -26.71 17.18
C LEU A 163 -14.07 -28.04 16.96
N ARG A 164 -14.16 -28.46 15.70
CA ARG A 164 -14.83 -29.70 15.31
C ARG A 164 -14.02 -30.90 15.82
N GLU A 165 -14.63 -31.73 16.67
CA GLU A 165 -13.94 -32.88 17.30
C GLU A 165 -13.80 -34.10 16.37
N LYS A 166 -14.55 -34.16 15.25
CA LYS A 166 -14.46 -35.23 14.24
C LYS A 166 -13.96 -34.73 12.88
N SER A 167 -13.06 -35.50 12.27
CA SER A 167 -12.52 -35.25 10.93
C SER A 167 -13.60 -35.36 9.85
N ALA A 168 -13.53 -34.55 8.79
CA ALA A 168 -14.46 -34.61 7.66
C ALA A 168 -14.43 -35.95 6.93
N MET A 169 -13.31 -36.66 7.01
CA MET A 169 -13.17 -38.02 6.49
C MET A 169 -13.92 -39.03 7.35
N GLU A 170 -13.88 -38.90 8.68
CA GLU A 170 -14.57 -39.82 9.60
C GLU A 170 -16.08 -39.71 9.46
N GLU A 171 -16.62 -38.49 9.32
CA GLU A 171 -18.06 -38.27 9.12
C GLU A 171 -18.55 -38.82 7.78
N ASN A 172 -17.78 -38.65 6.69
CA ASN A 172 -18.11 -39.25 5.39
C ASN A 172 -18.03 -40.79 5.43
N LEU A 173 -17.05 -41.35 6.14
CA LEU A 173 -16.92 -42.80 6.33
C LEU A 173 -18.08 -43.35 7.19
N GLU A 174 -18.46 -42.66 8.26
CA GLU A 174 -19.60 -43.02 9.10
C GLU A 174 -20.94 -42.89 8.33
N ALA A 175 -21.11 -41.83 7.53
CA ALA A 175 -22.30 -41.65 6.70
C ALA A 175 -22.39 -42.71 5.58
N GLN A 176 -21.27 -43.08 4.96
CA GLN A 176 -21.21 -44.16 3.99
C GLN A 176 -21.48 -45.53 4.64
N ALA A 177 -20.95 -45.76 5.84
CA ALA A 177 -21.20 -46.99 6.61
C ALA A 177 -22.65 -47.10 7.06
N ALA A 178 -23.27 -45.98 7.48
CA ALA A 178 -24.67 -45.93 7.86
C ALA A 178 -25.64 -46.06 6.66
N ALA A 179 -25.26 -45.56 5.49
CA ALA A 179 -26.05 -45.71 4.25
C ALA A 179 -25.92 -47.11 3.61
N ALA A 180 -24.97 -47.93 4.09
CA ALA A 180 -24.75 -49.31 3.61
C ALA A 180 -25.47 -50.39 4.46
N LEU A 181 -26.20 -49.99 5.50
CA LEU A 181 -27.07 -50.83 6.35
C LEU A 181 -28.55 -50.62 5.99
#